data_AF-A0A917EE94-F1
#
_entry.id   AF-A0A917EE94-F1
#
_cell.length_a   1.000
_cell.length_b   1.000
_cell.length_c   1.000
_cell.angle_alpha   90.00
_cell.angle_beta   90.00
_cell.angle_gamma   90.00
#
_symmetry.space_group_name_H-M   'P 1'
#
loop_
_entity.id
_entity.type
_entity.pdbx_description
1 polymer ?
#
loop_
_entity_poly.entity_id
_entity_poly.type
_entity_poly.pdbx_seq_one_letter_code
_entity_poly.pdbx_strand_id
1 'polypeptide(L)'
;MTAERYRMPVGMAALALVRSPVSGSGQAGEAHDLFEVAPAGAPHPDFAARAAIWRDQAAGLISVAEAQRRSANVGRAVERRAKSETVSVPRHARPAPSASRQYANAMATTAARDDRLVPQAKALLQVLRARCGKGRETATTKTTLAAIMSRSARSIGRYLRDLERFGYIRTSIRATARGLHTGLVIAISDAVAPFFEQPGALAAWLAEKPIALDTAFTGRAVSGFQGRTRLSPKNQTPNISILRDIRNRFGGKPRPVPDTV
;
A
#
# COMPACT_ATOMS: atom_id res chain seq x y z
N MET A 1 38.58 52.15 1.08
CA MET A 1 37.48 51.74 0.17
C MET A 1 36.65 50.70 0.91
N THR A 2 35.56 51.17 1.50
CA THR A 2 34.74 50.49 2.51
C THR A 2 33.29 50.50 2.05
N ALA A 3 32.63 49.34 2.01
CA ALA A 3 31.17 49.19 2.10
C ALA A 3 30.81 47.69 2.14
N GLU A 4 30.90 47.08 3.33
CA GLU A 4 30.19 45.83 3.63
C GLU A 4 28.69 46.15 3.79
N ARG A 5 27.85 45.58 2.92
CA ARG A 5 26.39 45.66 3.04
C ARG A 5 25.89 44.48 3.85
N TYR A 6 25.73 44.73 5.15
CA TYR A 6 25.01 43.85 6.07
C TYR A 6 23.52 43.88 5.71
N ARG A 7 22.97 42.75 5.25
CA ARG A 7 21.55 42.59 4.90
C ARG A 7 20.84 41.87 6.05
N MET A 8 20.29 42.63 6.99
CA MET A 8 19.35 42.09 7.98
C MET A 8 17.97 41.87 7.33
N PRO A 9 17.27 40.77 7.61
CA PRO A 9 15.84 40.67 7.36
C PRO A 9 15.07 41.39 8.48
N VAL A 10 14.41 42.49 8.11
CA VAL A 10 13.34 43.15 8.87
C VAL A 10 12.04 42.43 8.54
N GLY A 11 11.28 42.01 9.55
CA GLY A 11 9.92 41.50 9.36
C GLY A 11 9.43 40.52 10.41
N MET A 12 9.43 40.93 11.69
CA MET A 12 8.49 40.38 12.67
C MET A 12 7.09 40.89 12.32
N ALA A 13 6.16 39.98 12.07
CA ALA A 13 4.74 40.20 12.31
C ALA A 13 4.23 38.98 13.10
N ALA A 14 4.18 39.16 14.42
CA ALA A 14 3.55 38.25 15.35
C ALA A 14 2.05 38.19 15.05
N LEU A 15 1.54 37.03 14.67
CA LEU A 15 0.10 36.79 14.67
C LEU A 15 -0.33 36.54 16.12
N ALA A 16 -1.16 37.48 16.58
CA ALA A 16 -1.69 37.59 17.91
C ALA A 16 -2.41 36.31 18.36
N LEU A 17 -1.97 35.81 19.50
CA LEU A 17 -2.69 34.89 20.35
C LEU A 17 -3.95 35.63 20.85
N VAL A 18 -5.13 35.26 20.35
CA VAL A 18 -6.40 35.72 20.95
C VAL A 18 -6.55 35.01 22.30
N ARG A 19 -6.03 35.67 23.34
CA ARG A 19 -6.32 35.39 24.74
C ARG A 19 -7.76 35.81 25.01
N SER A 20 -8.63 34.83 25.26
CA SER A 20 -9.92 35.08 25.87
C SER A 20 -9.74 35.55 27.32
N PRO A 21 -10.56 36.48 27.82
CA PRO A 21 -10.51 36.88 29.21
C PRO A 21 -11.00 35.73 30.10
N VAL A 22 -10.09 35.23 30.93
CA VAL A 22 -10.41 34.43 32.13
C VAL A 22 -10.93 35.42 33.17
N SER A 23 -12.26 35.53 33.27
CA SER A 23 -12.90 36.06 34.47
C SER A 23 -12.93 34.95 35.51
N GLY A 24 -12.03 35.05 36.49
CA GLY A 24 -12.09 34.25 37.70
C GLY A 24 -13.14 34.82 38.65
N SER A 25 -14.23 34.09 38.85
CA SER A 25 -14.96 34.07 40.10
C SER A 25 -14.72 32.70 40.72
N GLY A 26 -13.99 32.68 41.84
CA GLY A 26 -13.69 31.45 42.55
C GLY A 26 -14.95 30.83 43.15
N GLN A 27 -15.00 29.49 43.09
CA GLN A 27 -15.65 28.58 44.03
C GLN A 27 -14.89 27.27 43.81
N ALA A 28 -13.95 26.95 44.71
CA ALA A 28 -14.20 26.04 45.84
C ALA A 28 -14.80 24.72 45.33
N GLY A 29 -14.02 23.64 45.45
CA GLY A 29 -14.45 22.31 45.03
C GLY A 29 -15.74 21.92 45.72
N GLU A 30 -16.80 21.76 44.93
CA GLU A 30 -18.02 21.09 45.35
C GLU A 30 -18.07 19.72 44.68
N ALA A 31 -18.41 18.74 45.49
CA ALA A 31 -18.53 17.35 45.12
C ALA A 31 -19.44 17.23 43.88
N HIS A 32 -19.02 16.40 42.92
CA HIS A 32 -19.90 15.95 41.86
C HIS A 32 -21.04 15.14 42.51
N ASP A 33 -22.14 15.82 42.79
CA ASP A 33 -23.41 15.19 43.10
C ASP A 33 -23.91 14.55 41.80
N LEU A 34 -23.96 13.21 41.79
CA LEU A 34 -24.40 12.38 40.66
C LEU A 34 -25.89 12.59 40.27
N PHE A 35 -26.55 13.57 40.87
CA PHE A 35 -27.96 13.92 40.69
C PHE A 35 -28.17 15.41 40.34
N GLU A 36 -27.19 16.09 39.75
CA GLU A 36 -27.43 17.41 39.16
C GLU A 36 -28.29 17.29 37.90
N VAL A 37 -29.61 17.29 38.11
CA VAL A 37 -30.64 17.33 37.09
C VAL A 37 -30.52 18.67 36.34
N ALA A 38 -29.98 18.62 35.12
CA ALA A 38 -30.02 19.73 34.19
C ALA A 38 -31.43 20.34 34.16
N PRO A 39 -31.59 21.69 34.18
CA PRO A 39 -32.90 22.32 34.25
C PRO A 39 -33.79 21.79 33.11
N ALA A 40 -34.79 21.01 33.48
CA ALA A 40 -35.81 20.50 32.60
C ALA A 40 -36.57 21.71 32.02
N GLY A 41 -36.30 22.09 30.78
CA GLY A 41 -37.07 23.17 30.18
C GLY A 41 -36.62 23.70 28.83
N ALA A 42 -35.37 23.52 28.40
CA ALA A 42 -34.98 23.91 27.05
C ALA A 42 -35.35 22.78 26.07
N PRO A 43 -36.39 22.93 25.23
CA PRO A 43 -36.69 21.92 24.23
C PRO A 43 -35.50 21.77 23.28
N HIS A 44 -35.22 20.54 22.84
CA HIS A 44 -34.18 20.25 21.84
C HIS A 44 -34.31 21.25 20.67
N PRO A 45 -33.23 21.82 20.11
CA PRO A 45 -33.31 22.87 19.08
C PRO A 45 -34.16 22.43 17.86
N ASP A 46 -34.19 21.13 17.56
CA ASP A 46 -35.05 20.56 16.52
C ASP A 46 -36.55 20.71 16.81
N PHE A 47 -36.96 20.69 18.08
CA PHE A 47 -38.34 20.92 18.50
C PHE A 47 -38.74 22.38 18.25
N ALA A 48 -37.89 23.35 18.61
CA ALA A 48 -38.15 24.76 18.34
C ALA A 48 -38.26 25.05 16.83
N ALA A 49 -37.40 24.42 16.03
CA ALA A 49 -37.44 24.51 14.56
C ALA A 49 -38.70 23.86 13.96
N ARG A 50 -39.11 22.68 14.45
CA ARG A 50 -40.37 22.03 14.05
C ARG A 50 -41.58 22.87 14.45
N ALA A 51 -41.59 23.43 15.65
CA ALA A 51 -42.67 24.27 16.15
C ALA A 51 -42.81 25.59 15.36
N ALA A 52 -41.73 26.17 14.85
CA ALA A 52 -41.79 27.32 13.95
C ALA A 52 -42.52 26.98 12.63
N ILE A 53 -42.18 25.84 12.02
CA ILE A 53 -42.83 25.37 10.78
C ILE A 53 -44.34 25.18 10.98
N TRP A 54 -44.77 24.61 12.12
CA TRP A 54 -46.20 24.42 12.40
C TRP A 54 -46.93 25.73 12.73
N ARG A 55 -46.25 26.74 13.28
CA ARG A 55 -46.81 28.09 13.45
C ARG A 55 -47.07 28.77 12.11
N ASP A 56 -46.15 28.64 11.14
CA ASP A 56 -46.33 29.18 9.79
C ASP A 56 -47.53 28.52 9.07
N GLN A 57 -47.76 27.22 9.32
CA GLN A 57 -48.94 26.51 8.82
C GLN A 57 -50.23 27.01 9.47
N ALA A 58 -50.25 27.18 10.79
CA ALA A 58 -51.41 27.71 11.51
C ALA A 58 -51.76 29.15 11.11
N ALA A 59 -50.77 29.94 10.71
CA ALA A 59 -50.93 31.27 10.14
C ALA A 59 -51.37 31.27 8.67
N GLY A 60 -51.51 30.10 8.03
CA GLY A 60 -51.93 29.95 6.63
C GLY A 60 -50.85 30.28 5.59
N LEU A 61 -49.59 30.45 6.01
CA LEU A 61 -48.48 30.81 5.11
C LEU A 61 -47.96 29.63 4.29
N ILE A 62 -48.17 28.40 4.77
CA ILE A 62 -47.75 27.17 4.10
C ILE A 62 -48.85 26.11 4.16
N SER A 63 -48.87 25.23 3.16
CA SER A 63 -49.77 24.08 3.13
C SER A 63 -49.38 23.01 4.16
N VAL A 64 -50.36 22.20 4.59
CA VAL A 64 -50.13 21.08 5.53
C VAL A 64 -49.10 20.08 4.99
N ALA A 65 -49.18 19.76 3.69
CA ALA A 65 -48.24 18.85 3.04
C ALA A 65 -46.80 19.41 3.06
N GLU A 66 -46.64 20.71 2.91
CA GLU A 66 -45.35 21.37 2.96
C GLU A 66 -44.78 21.44 4.39
N ALA A 67 -45.63 21.72 5.39
CA ALA A 67 -45.25 21.69 6.80
C ALA A 67 -44.75 20.30 7.25
N GLN A 68 -45.43 19.23 6.80
CA GLN A 68 -44.99 17.85 7.02
C GLN A 68 -43.63 17.55 6.35
N ARG A 69 -43.45 17.97 5.10
CA ARG A 69 -42.18 17.77 4.38
C ARG A 69 -41.01 18.51 5.06
N ARG A 70 -41.22 19.75 5.49
CA ARG A 70 -40.19 20.58 6.14
C ARG A 70 -39.84 20.04 7.53
N SER A 71 -40.85 19.70 8.35
CA SER A 71 -40.64 19.15 9.69
C SER A 71 -39.91 17.79 9.69
N ALA A 72 -40.21 16.93 8.72
CA ALA A 72 -39.52 15.64 8.53
C ALA A 72 -38.04 15.79 8.14
N ASN A 73 -37.64 16.95 7.60
CA ASN A 73 -36.25 17.23 7.22
C ASN A 73 -35.44 17.91 8.34
N VAL A 74 -36.09 18.44 9.38
CA VAL A 74 -35.42 18.98 10.57
C VAL A 74 -34.72 17.85 11.33
N GLY A 75 -33.41 18.01 11.54
CA GLY A 75 -32.54 17.02 12.19
C GLY A 75 -31.84 16.04 11.25
N ARG A 76 -32.39 15.78 10.05
CA ARG A 76 -31.81 14.80 9.10
C ARG A 76 -30.38 15.13 8.66
N ALA A 77 -30.03 16.42 8.55
CA ALA A 77 -28.68 16.83 8.17
C ALA A 77 -27.67 16.58 9.29
N VAL A 78 -28.09 16.77 10.55
CA VAL A 78 -27.27 16.53 11.75
C VAL A 78 -27.09 15.03 11.95
N GLU A 79 -28.15 14.24 11.81
CA GLU A 79 -28.10 12.77 11.86
C GLU A 79 -27.21 12.19 10.75
N ARG A 80 -27.30 12.72 9.53
CA ARG A 80 -26.40 12.32 8.42
C ARG A 80 -24.95 12.65 8.72
N ARG A 81 -24.68 13.81 9.33
CA ARG A 81 -23.32 14.23 9.71
C ARG A 81 -22.76 13.36 10.83
N ALA A 82 -23.55 13.11 11.88
CA ALA A 82 -23.19 12.23 12.99
C ALA A 82 -22.91 10.79 12.52
N LYS A 83 -23.70 10.27 11.58
CA LYS A 83 -23.46 8.94 10.99
C LYS A 83 -22.24 8.88 10.07
N SER A 84 -21.78 10.02 9.56
CA SER A 84 -20.60 10.12 8.68
C SER A 84 -19.28 10.32 9.41
N GLU A 85 -19.31 10.62 10.72
CA GLU A 85 -18.12 10.71 11.56
C GLU A 85 -17.57 9.32 11.89
N THR A 86 -17.15 8.62 10.85
CA THR A 86 -16.29 7.45 10.99
C THR A 86 -14.96 7.90 11.58
N VAL A 87 -14.65 7.40 12.78
CA VAL A 87 -13.37 7.66 13.45
C VAL A 87 -12.26 7.21 12.50
N SER A 88 -11.43 8.17 12.05
CA SER A 88 -10.36 7.87 11.10
C SER A 88 -9.34 6.95 11.76
N VAL A 89 -9.30 5.69 11.35
CA VAL A 89 -8.34 4.72 11.88
C VAL A 89 -6.93 5.10 11.42
N PRO A 90 -5.94 5.19 12.33
CA PRO A 90 -4.56 5.44 11.98
C PRO A 90 -4.05 4.44 10.93
N ARG A 91 -3.30 4.93 9.94
CA ARG A 91 -2.88 4.12 8.79
C ARG A 91 -2.20 2.79 9.16
N HIS A 92 -1.34 2.83 10.16
CA HIS A 92 -0.58 1.66 10.62
C HIS A 92 -1.43 0.60 11.34
N ALA A 93 -2.62 0.98 11.82
CA ALA A 93 -3.57 0.09 12.48
C ALA A 93 -4.59 -0.52 11.51
N ARG A 94 -4.52 -0.17 10.22
CA ARG A 94 -5.38 -0.76 9.18
C ARG A 94 -5.08 -2.26 9.04
N PRO A 95 -6.07 -3.09 8.68
CA PRO A 95 -5.84 -4.51 8.45
C PRO A 95 -4.89 -4.73 7.28
N ALA A 96 -4.19 -5.86 7.31
CA ALA A 96 -3.35 -6.28 6.18
C ALA A 96 -4.22 -6.51 4.93
N PRO A 97 -3.70 -6.23 3.72
CA PRO A 97 -4.41 -6.52 2.49
C PRO A 97 -4.65 -8.03 2.34
N SER A 98 -5.79 -8.39 1.76
CA SER A 98 -6.10 -9.79 1.44
C SER A 98 -5.11 -10.34 0.41
N ALA A 99 -4.80 -11.62 0.52
CA ALA A 99 -3.96 -12.30 -0.45
C ALA A 99 -4.66 -12.31 -1.82
N SER A 100 -4.05 -11.64 -2.80
CA SER A 100 -4.55 -11.56 -4.17
C SER A 100 -3.64 -12.33 -5.11
N ARG A 101 -4.24 -13.06 -6.06
CA ARG A 101 -3.54 -13.74 -7.16
C ARG A 101 -3.18 -12.79 -8.29
N GLN A 102 -3.72 -11.56 -8.27
CA GLN A 102 -3.43 -10.56 -9.28
C GLN A 102 -2.00 -10.06 -9.11
N TYR A 103 -1.28 -9.98 -10.22
CA TYR A 103 0.08 -9.46 -10.27
C TYR A 103 0.17 -8.35 -11.32
N ALA A 104 1.03 -7.37 -11.08
CA ALA A 104 1.55 -6.50 -12.12
C ALA A 104 2.89 -7.07 -12.59
N ASN A 105 3.35 -6.71 -13.80
CA ASN A 105 4.50 -7.35 -14.47
C ASN A 105 5.71 -7.68 -13.58
N ALA A 106 6.03 -6.84 -12.58
CA ALA A 106 7.17 -7.07 -11.69
C ALA A 106 6.81 -7.42 -10.23
N MET A 107 5.56 -7.30 -9.78
CA MET A 107 5.22 -7.27 -8.34
C MET A 107 3.80 -7.81 -8.05
N ALA A 108 3.63 -8.45 -6.89
CA ALA A 108 2.29 -8.79 -6.39
C ALA A 108 1.44 -7.53 -6.15
N THR A 109 0.16 -7.57 -6.55
CA THR A 109 -0.76 -6.44 -6.31
C THR A 109 -1.08 -6.26 -4.84
N THR A 110 -0.91 -7.30 -4.01
CA THR A 110 -1.09 -7.26 -2.55
C THR A 110 -0.23 -6.15 -1.92
N ALA A 111 1.05 -6.05 -2.29
CA ALA A 111 1.94 -5.01 -1.78
C ALA A 111 1.57 -3.60 -2.30
N ALA A 112 1.05 -3.50 -3.53
CA ALA A 112 0.57 -2.23 -4.08
C ALA A 112 -0.73 -1.76 -3.41
N ARG A 113 -1.59 -2.69 -3.00
CA ARG A 113 -2.88 -2.44 -2.33
C ARG A 113 -2.76 -2.18 -0.83
N ASP A 114 -1.59 -2.37 -0.23
CA ASP A 114 -1.46 -2.22 1.21
C ASP A 114 -1.70 -0.76 1.64
N ASP A 115 -2.86 -0.48 2.21
CA ASP A 115 -3.21 0.85 2.70
C ASP A 115 -2.46 1.28 3.94
N ARG A 116 -1.68 0.38 4.57
CA ARG A 116 -0.81 0.68 5.70
C ARG A 116 0.44 1.45 5.28
N LEU A 117 0.91 1.22 4.05
CA LEU A 117 2.12 1.83 3.51
C LEU A 117 1.92 3.28 3.06
N VAL A 118 2.96 4.09 3.19
CA VAL A 118 3.02 5.41 2.54
C VAL A 118 3.03 5.24 1.00
N PRO A 119 2.26 6.03 0.23
CA PRO A 119 2.24 5.91 -1.24
C PRO A 119 3.63 5.97 -1.89
N GLN A 120 4.52 6.83 -1.36
CA GLN A 120 5.89 6.96 -1.83
C GLN A 120 6.79 5.76 -1.45
N ALA A 121 6.46 5.06 -0.36
CA ALA A 121 7.13 3.81 -0.01
C ALA A 121 6.74 2.68 -0.98
N LYS A 122 5.48 2.64 -1.44
CA LYS A 122 5.04 1.72 -2.50
C LYS A 122 5.77 1.98 -3.83
N ALA A 123 5.92 3.24 -4.21
CA ALA A 123 6.69 3.62 -5.39
C ALA A 123 8.16 3.20 -5.26
N LEU A 124 8.79 3.43 -4.09
CA LEU A 124 10.14 2.96 -3.81
C LEU A 124 10.25 1.43 -3.93
N LEU A 125 9.26 0.68 -3.43
CA LEU A 125 9.24 -0.78 -3.54
C LEU A 125 9.23 -1.25 -5.00
N GLN A 126 8.47 -0.58 -5.87
CA GLN A 126 8.47 -0.87 -7.31
C GLN A 126 9.85 -0.62 -7.93
N VAL A 127 10.51 0.50 -7.58
CA VAL A 127 11.87 0.81 -8.04
C VAL A 127 12.86 -0.25 -7.56
N LEU A 128 12.78 -0.65 -6.28
CA LEU A 128 13.64 -1.71 -5.74
C LEU A 128 13.43 -3.03 -6.47
N ARG A 129 12.17 -3.40 -6.74
CA ARG A 129 11.86 -4.61 -7.47
C ARG A 129 12.36 -4.57 -8.91
N ALA A 130 12.19 -3.45 -9.60
CA ALA A 130 12.75 -3.24 -10.94
C ALA A 130 14.29 -3.38 -10.95
N ARG A 131 14.97 -2.86 -9.91
CA ARG A 131 16.42 -2.97 -9.75
C ARG A 131 16.90 -4.41 -9.46
N CYS A 132 16.14 -5.19 -8.70
CA CYS A 132 16.49 -6.59 -8.44
C CYS A 132 16.32 -7.48 -9.70
N GLY A 133 15.46 -7.08 -10.64
CA GLY A 133 15.16 -7.87 -11.84
C GLY A 133 14.59 -9.24 -11.46
N LYS A 134 15.22 -10.31 -11.96
CA LYS A 134 14.89 -11.70 -11.58
C LYS A 134 15.39 -12.09 -10.18
N GLY A 135 16.36 -11.35 -9.63
CA GLY A 135 16.90 -11.59 -8.31
C GLY A 135 15.98 -11.11 -7.18
N ARG A 136 16.40 -11.39 -5.95
CA ARG A 136 15.74 -10.94 -4.71
C ARG A 136 16.51 -9.85 -3.98
N GLU A 137 17.78 -9.63 -4.33
CA GLU A 137 18.67 -8.74 -3.61
C GLU A 137 19.23 -7.66 -4.52
N THR A 138 19.42 -6.46 -3.96
CA THR A 138 20.11 -5.37 -4.62
C THR A 138 21.01 -4.64 -3.63
N ALA A 139 22.23 -4.32 -4.07
CA ALA A 139 23.14 -3.46 -3.33
C ALA A 139 23.04 -2.03 -3.87
N THR A 140 22.83 -1.06 -2.98
CA THR A 140 22.72 0.36 -3.33
C THR A 140 23.06 1.25 -2.14
N THR A 141 22.96 2.56 -2.31
CA THR A 141 23.10 3.52 -1.21
C THR A 141 21.82 4.34 -1.06
N LYS A 142 21.60 4.91 0.14
CA LYS A 142 20.45 5.81 0.39
C LYS A 142 20.47 7.01 -0.55
N THR A 143 21.66 7.52 -0.88
CA THR A 143 21.86 8.67 -1.77
C THR A 143 21.48 8.35 -3.22
N THR A 144 21.84 7.16 -3.71
CA THR A 144 21.44 6.72 -5.06
C THR A 144 19.92 6.57 -5.17
N LEU A 145 19.28 5.97 -4.16
CA LEU A 145 17.81 5.85 -4.12
C LEU A 145 17.14 7.23 -4.02
N ALA A 146 17.73 8.16 -3.27
CA ALA A 146 17.28 9.54 -3.16
C ALA A 146 17.31 10.26 -4.51
N ALA A 147 18.38 10.09 -5.29
CA ALA A 147 18.50 10.64 -6.64
C ALA A 147 17.44 10.05 -7.60
N ILE A 148 17.25 8.72 -7.60
CA ILE A 148 16.27 8.05 -8.47
C ILE A 148 14.83 8.51 -8.17
N MET A 149 14.49 8.69 -6.90
CA MET A 149 13.14 9.09 -6.48
C MET A 149 12.93 10.61 -6.48
N SER A 150 13.98 11.40 -6.74
CA SER A 150 13.99 12.85 -6.53
C SER A 150 13.53 13.24 -5.11
N ARG A 151 14.09 12.60 -4.09
CA ARG A 151 13.77 12.81 -2.66
C ARG A 151 15.05 12.92 -1.83
N SER A 152 14.93 13.41 -0.59
CA SER A 152 16.06 13.44 0.34
C SER A 152 16.39 12.06 0.92
N ALA A 153 17.66 11.84 1.29
CA ALA A 153 18.10 10.60 1.93
C ALA A 153 17.35 10.31 3.24
N ARG A 154 16.94 11.36 3.97
CA ARG A 154 16.10 11.22 5.18
C ARG A 154 14.74 10.62 4.85
N SER A 155 14.10 11.06 3.77
CA SER A 155 12.80 10.52 3.32
C SER A 155 12.93 9.08 2.85
N ILE A 156 13.98 8.74 2.09
CA ILE A 156 14.28 7.35 1.72
C ILE A 156 14.45 6.49 2.97
N GLY A 157 15.19 6.96 3.97
CA GLY A 157 15.36 6.26 5.25
C GLY A 157 14.06 6.08 6.05
N ARG A 158 13.04 6.93 5.84
CA ARG A 158 11.70 6.72 6.40
C ARG A 158 10.94 5.66 5.61
N TYR A 159 10.98 5.70 4.28
CA TYR A 159 10.28 4.73 3.42
C TYR A 159 10.83 3.31 3.57
N LEU A 160 12.16 3.16 3.68
CA LEU A 160 12.79 1.86 3.93
C LEU A 160 12.33 1.25 5.27
N ARG A 161 12.29 2.06 6.33
CA ARG A 161 11.77 1.62 7.63
C ARG A 161 10.29 1.25 7.59
N ASP A 162 9.49 1.97 6.81
CA ASP A 162 8.07 1.65 6.61
C ASP A 162 7.90 0.28 5.92
N LEU A 163 8.66 0.04 4.86
CA LEU A 163 8.64 -1.24 4.14
C LEU A 163 9.14 -2.41 5.00
N GLU A 164 10.17 -2.18 5.81
CA GLU A 164 10.72 -3.19 6.72
C GLU A 164 9.75 -3.50 7.86
N ARG A 165 9.07 -2.49 8.41
CA ARG A 165 8.05 -2.65 9.47
C ARG A 165 6.91 -3.58 9.04
N PHE A 166 6.47 -3.49 7.79
CA PHE A 166 5.40 -4.36 7.26
C PHE A 166 5.93 -5.64 6.60
N GLY A 167 7.24 -5.91 6.71
CA GLY A 167 7.85 -7.17 6.28
C GLY A 167 8.07 -7.31 4.78
N TYR A 168 7.97 -6.22 4.00
CA TYR A 168 8.14 -6.29 2.54
C TYR A 168 9.61 -6.40 2.12
N ILE A 169 10.51 -5.80 2.90
CA ILE A 169 11.95 -5.85 2.65
C ILE A 169 12.71 -6.17 3.94
N ARG A 170 13.94 -6.63 3.78
CA ARG A 170 14.94 -6.67 4.84
C ARG A 170 16.13 -5.84 4.41
N THR A 171 16.64 -5.02 5.32
CA THR A 171 17.82 -4.20 5.04
C THR A 171 19.01 -4.69 5.85
N SER A 172 20.18 -4.77 5.20
CA SER A 172 21.45 -5.05 5.87
C SER A 172 22.49 -4.05 5.43
N ILE A 173 23.34 -3.66 6.37
CA ILE A 173 24.43 -2.74 6.11
C ILE A 173 25.58 -3.52 5.51
N ARG A 174 26.09 -3.08 4.37
CA ARG A 174 27.33 -3.58 3.82
C ARG A 174 28.48 -2.79 4.41
N ALA A 175 29.32 -3.45 5.21
CA ALA A 175 30.52 -2.88 5.77
C ALA A 175 31.77 -3.50 5.11
N THR A 176 32.85 -2.73 5.04
CA THR A 176 34.19 -3.22 4.69
C THR A 176 34.80 -4.01 5.86
N ALA A 177 35.86 -4.78 5.63
CA ALA A 177 36.60 -5.47 6.71
C ALA A 177 37.08 -4.53 7.84
N ARG A 178 37.23 -3.23 7.55
CA ARG A 178 37.58 -2.17 8.51
C ARG A 178 36.37 -1.54 9.23
N GLY A 179 35.17 -2.11 9.07
CA GLY A 179 33.93 -1.60 9.67
C GLY A 179 33.30 -0.39 8.97
N LEU A 180 33.86 0.10 7.86
CA LEU A 180 33.33 1.26 7.14
C LEU A 180 32.06 0.90 6.34
N HIS A 181 31.00 1.68 6.51
CA HIS A 181 29.73 1.51 5.82
C HIS A 181 29.87 1.85 4.33
N THR A 182 29.91 0.84 3.47
CA THR A 182 30.03 1.01 2.02
C THR A 182 28.68 1.15 1.34
N GLY A 183 27.63 0.54 1.92
CA GLY A 183 26.31 0.61 1.31
C GLY A 183 25.23 -0.13 2.07
N LEU A 184 24.12 -0.32 1.38
CA LEU A 184 22.91 -0.96 1.85
C LEU A 184 22.58 -2.12 0.92
N VAL A 185 22.49 -3.32 1.48
CA VAL A 185 21.96 -4.49 0.80
C VAL A 185 20.49 -4.61 1.19
N ILE A 186 19.63 -4.66 0.18
CA ILE A 186 18.18 -4.75 0.37
C ILE A 186 17.72 -6.08 -0.23
N ALA A 187 17.15 -6.91 0.62
CA ALA A 187 16.52 -8.17 0.23
C ALA A 187 15.00 -7.99 0.18
N ILE A 188 14.39 -8.41 -0.94
CA ILE A 188 12.94 -8.38 -1.15
C ILE A 188 12.34 -9.67 -0.62
N SER A 189 11.29 -9.54 0.20
CA SER A 189 10.54 -10.69 0.74
C SER A 189 9.67 -11.37 -0.32
N ASP A 190 9.26 -12.60 -0.02
CA ASP A 190 8.34 -13.35 -0.88
C ASP A 190 6.98 -12.66 -1.03
N ALA A 191 6.54 -11.87 -0.04
CA ALA A 191 5.26 -11.15 -0.08
C ALA A 191 5.16 -10.14 -1.25
N VAL A 192 6.29 -9.70 -1.79
CA VAL A 192 6.38 -8.76 -2.92
C VAL A 192 6.47 -9.52 -4.25
N ALA A 193 6.96 -10.76 -4.22
CA ALA A 193 7.12 -11.59 -5.39
C ALA A 193 5.76 -11.88 -6.03
N PRO A 194 5.65 -11.84 -7.38
CA PRO A 194 4.43 -12.26 -8.05
C PRO A 194 4.13 -13.74 -7.73
N PHE A 195 2.84 -14.07 -7.71
CA PHE A 195 2.33 -15.37 -7.31
C PHE A 195 3.02 -16.57 -8.00
N PHE A 196 3.32 -16.45 -9.30
CA PHE A 196 3.94 -17.53 -10.07
C PHE A 196 5.41 -17.82 -9.72
N GLU A 197 6.09 -16.90 -9.03
CA GLU A 197 7.47 -17.12 -8.57
C GLU A 197 7.53 -17.88 -7.24
N GLN A 198 6.39 -18.03 -6.54
CA GLN A 198 6.31 -18.75 -5.27
C GLN A 198 5.93 -20.22 -5.55
N PRO A 199 6.86 -21.18 -5.43
CA PRO A 199 6.59 -22.57 -5.81
C PRO A 199 5.47 -23.20 -4.98
N GLY A 200 5.39 -22.88 -3.68
CA GLY A 200 4.33 -23.39 -2.81
C GLY A 200 2.94 -22.85 -3.16
N ALA A 201 2.84 -21.55 -3.41
CA ALA A 201 1.57 -20.92 -3.80
C ALA A 201 1.11 -21.41 -5.18
N LEU A 202 2.05 -21.54 -6.12
CA LEU A 202 1.81 -22.11 -7.44
C LEU A 202 1.37 -23.58 -7.37
N ALA A 203 2.05 -24.41 -6.57
CA ALA A 203 1.70 -25.81 -6.38
C ALA A 203 0.31 -25.98 -5.75
N ALA A 204 -0.01 -25.21 -4.71
CA ALA A 204 -1.33 -25.21 -4.09
C ALA A 204 -2.43 -24.85 -5.11
N TRP A 205 -2.18 -23.87 -5.97
CA TRP A 205 -3.12 -23.50 -7.02
C TRP A 205 -3.24 -24.52 -8.16
N LEU A 206 -2.14 -25.17 -8.54
CA LEU A 206 -2.19 -26.28 -9.49
C LEU A 206 -2.99 -27.46 -8.90
N ALA A 207 -2.87 -27.70 -7.59
CA ALA A 207 -3.65 -28.72 -6.88
C ALA A 207 -5.14 -28.37 -6.79
N GLU A 208 -5.51 -27.09 -6.63
CA GLU A 208 -6.91 -26.63 -6.69
C GLU A 208 -7.55 -26.83 -8.08
N LYS A 209 -6.75 -26.95 -9.15
CA LYS A 209 -7.24 -27.14 -10.53
C LYS A 209 -6.85 -28.52 -11.08
N PRO A 210 -7.49 -29.61 -10.62
CA PRO A 210 -7.14 -30.96 -11.08
C PRO A 210 -7.42 -31.18 -12.58
N ILE A 211 -8.32 -30.42 -13.21
CA ILE A 211 -8.86 -30.72 -14.55
C ILE A 211 -7.96 -30.27 -15.72
N ALA A 212 -7.02 -29.33 -15.51
CA ALA A 212 -6.23 -28.76 -16.61
C ALA A 212 -4.95 -29.54 -16.95
N LEU A 213 -4.46 -30.40 -16.05
CA LEU A 213 -3.24 -31.18 -16.26
C LEU A 213 -3.48 -32.42 -17.11
N ASP A 214 -4.68 -33.01 -17.06
CA ASP A 214 -4.99 -34.21 -17.82
C ASP A 214 -5.02 -33.95 -19.34
N THR A 215 -5.50 -32.78 -19.78
CA THR A 215 -5.63 -32.47 -21.23
C THR A 215 -4.35 -31.97 -21.90
N ALA A 216 -3.38 -31.48 -21.13
CA ALA A 216 -2.10 -31.01 -21.68
C ALA A 216 -1.10 -32.14 -21.93
N PHE A 217 -1.22 -33.26 -21.20
CA PHE A 217 -0.35 -34.44 -21.33
C PHE A 217 -1.01 -35.61 -22.06
N THR A 218 -2.34 -35.66 -22.15
CA THR A 218 -3.03 -36.57 -23.07
C THR A 218 -2.94 -36.04 -24.50
N GLY A 219 -1.79 -36.27 -25.12
CA GLY A 219 -1.75 -36.99 -26.39
C GLY A 219 -2.58 -36.47 -27.56
N ARG A 220 -2.94 -35.19 -27.66
CA ARG A 220 -3.24 -34.60 -28.99
C ARG A 220 -1.91 -34.31 -29.69
N ALA A 221 -1.17 -35.39 -29.92
CA ALA A 221 -0.09 -35.45 -30.87
C ALA A 221 -0.64 -34.86 -32.17
N VAL A 222 -0.22 -33.63 -32.48
CA VAL A 222 -0.20 -33.20 -33.87
C VAL A 222 0.74 -34.21 -34.53
N SER A 223 0.15 -35.13 -35.28
CA SER A 223 0.83 -36.08 -36.17
C SER A 223 2.11 -35.42 -36.72
N GLY A 224 3.28 -35.92 -36.30
CA GLY A 224 4.57 -35.55 -36.88
C GLY A 224 5.58 -34.79 -36.02
N PHE A 225 5.25 -34.28 -34.82
CA PHE A 225 6.24 -33.53 -34.01
C PHE A 225 6.28 -33.92 -32.52
N GLN A 226 6.87 -35.07 -32.22
CA GLN A 226 7.27 -35.41 -30.85
C GLN A 226 8.38 -34.46 -30.37
N GLY A 227 8.22 -33.89 -29.17
CA GLY A 227 9.29 -33.19 -28.45
C GLY A 227 9.37 -31.66 -28.59
N ARG A 228 8.35 -30.98 -29.15
CA ARG A 228 8.30 -29.51 -29.18
C ARG A 228 7.11 -28.97 -28.41
N THR A 229 7.36 -28.17 -27.37
CA THR A 229 6.34 -27.36 -26.71
C THR A 229 5.80 -26.29 -27.67
N ARG A 230 4.49 -25.99 -27.65
CA ARG A 230 3.83 -24.89 -28.40
C ARG A 230 4.23 -23.47 -27.93
N LEU A 231 5.48 -23.26 -27.55
CA LEU A 231 5.98 -21.92 -27.25
C LEU A 231 6.28 -21.19 -28.57
N SER A 232 5.90 -19.92 -28.64
CA SER A 232 6.32 -19.00 -29.70
C SER A 232 7.84 -19.11 -29.94
N PRO A 233 8.34 -19.04 -31.18
CA PRO A 233 9.77 -19.20 -31.49
C PRO A 233 10.70 -18.31 -30.65
N LYS A 234 10.21 -17.13 -30.21
CA LYS A 234 10.97 -16.21 -29.34
C LYS A 234 11.08 -16.67 -27.88
N ASN A 235 10.18 -17.54 -27.42
CA ASN A 235 10.13 -18.09 -26.06
C ASN A 235 10.65 -19.54 -25.98
N GLN A 236 11.09 -20.11 -27.11
CA GLN A 236 11.84 -21.37 -27.09
C GLN A 236 13.28 -21.03 -26.68
N THR A 237 13.67 -21.40 -25.47
CA THR A 237 15.11 -21.48 -25.16
C THR A 237 15.73 -22.42 -26.19
N PRO A 238 16.80 -22.04 -26.89
CA PRO A 238 17.54 -23.00 -27.69
C PRO A 238 17.87 -24.15 -26.75
N ASN A 239 17.41 -25.35 -27.11
CA ASN A 239 17.68 -26.57 -26.38
C ASN A 239 19.18 -26.83 -26.54
N ILE A 240 20.00 -26.12 -25.78
CA ILE A 240 21.42 -26.41 -25.60
C ILE A 240 21.43 -27.64 -24.71
N SER A 241 21.10 -28.77 -25.33
CA SER A 241 21.37 -30.08 -24.76
C SER A 241 22.87 -30.10 -24.47
N ILE A 242 23.21 -29.97 -23.19
CA ILE A 242 24.58 -30.07 -22.66
C ILE A 242 25.25 -31.37 -23.17
N LEU A 243 24.44 -32.38 -23.51
CA LEU A 243 24.87 -33.63 -24.14
C LEU A 243 25.41 -33.48 -25.59
N ARG A 244 24.96 -32.50 -26.38
CA ARG A 244 25.55 -32.24 -27.72
C ARG A 244 26.90 -31.55 -27.61
N ASP A 245 27.08 -30.69 -26.63
CA ASP A 245 28.31 -29.91 -26.47
C ASP A 245 29.47 -30.75 -25.91
N ILE A 246 29.16 -31.73 -25.05
CA ILE A 246 30.13 -32.76 -24.62
C ILE A 246 30.55 -33.63 -25.82
N ARG A 247 29.60 -33.99 -26.70
CA ARG A 247 29.89 -34.82 -27.90
C ARG A 247 30.83 -34.12 -28.90
N ASN A 248 30.74 -32.80 -29.03
CA ASN A 248 31.60 -32.04 -29.93
C ASN A 248 32.98 -31.71 -29.33
N ARG A 249 33.10 -31.59 -28.00
CA ARG A 249 34.39 -31.30 -27.35
C ARG A 249 35.34 -32.49 -27.26
N PHE A 250 34.83 -33.73 -27.33
CA PHE A 250 35.65 -34.93 -27.10
C PHE A 250 35.90 -35.80 -28.35
N GLY A 251 35.54 -35.35 -29.56
CA GLY A 251 36.05 -35.94 -30.82
C GLY A 251 35.89 -37.46 -31.00
N GLY A 252 34.99 -38.11 -30.26
CA GLY A 252 34.84 -39.56 -30.27
C GLY A 252 34.06 -40.02 -31.48
N LYS A 253 34.73 -40.63 -32.47
CA LYS A 253 34.06 -41.42 -33.51
C LYS A 253 33.17 -42.47 -32.84
N PRO A 254 31.90 -42.65 -33.26
CA PRO A 254 31.05 -43.69 -32.71
C PRO A 254 31.69 -45.05 -33.01
N ARG A 255 31.86 -45.89 -31.99
CA ARG A 255 32.10 -47.33 -32.21
C ARG A 255 30.81 -47.95 -32.76
N PRO A 256 30.88 -48.81 -33.78
CA PRO A 256 29.71 -49.54 -34.24
C PRO A 256 29.19 -50.41 -33.09
N VAL A 257 27.89 -50.34 -32.87
CA VAL A 257 27.17 -51.22 -31.95
C VAL A 257 27.14 -52.60 -32.62
N PRO A 258 27.57 -53.69 -31.96
CA PRO A 258 27.43 -55.02 -32.53
C PRO A 258 25.95 -55.38 -32.58
N ASP A 259 25.49 -55.82 -33.75
CA ASP A 259 24.17 -56.38 -33.96
C ASP A 259 24.04 -57.65 -33.10
N THR A 260 23.26 -57.56 -32.02
CA THR A 260 22.79 -58.73 -31.29
C THR A 260 21.62 -59.35 -32.03
N VAL A 261 21.82 -60.61 -32.44
CA VAL A 261 20.84 -61.61 -32.87
C VAL A 261 19.78 -61.83 -31.80
#